data_AF-A0A7J0CI38-F1
#
_entry.id   AF-A0A7J0CI38-F1
#
_cell.length_a   1.000
_cell.length_b   1.000
_cell.length_c   1.000
_cell.angle_alpha   90.00
_cell.angle_beta   90.00
_cell.angle_gamma   90.00
#
_symmetry.space_group_name_H-M   'P 1'
#
loop_
_entity.id
_entity.type
_entity.pdbx_description
1 polymer ?
#
loop_
_entity_poly.entity_id
_entity_poly.type
_entity_poly.pdbx_seq_one_letter_code
_entity_poly.pdbx_strand_id
1 'polypeptide(L)'
;MTTPLPERTLLLGPPYGHVRNALRELLMVERAAPEASTTVAPVPVQLTDLADQWVKAAHACVADMGSVTQRTRWQALIAAVETRQGTHAPAGTDVPALCTALRNLLLAMLEYSRLEPPVTGISDYLRGRIADGTCPSGSLLGARRTAAELCLAPVSVVRVKLALADLEVEGLVESNRTGTRVTGAPAGRSERSAQVAQWLRTLIREGVYPPGSALPRVADLTRPWLPRDRSSPRPWPSCTTREPCAPGWATGPSSYGIPGSPSPRPSPSPPSACA
;
A
#
# COMPACT_ATOMS: atom_id res chain seq x y z
N MET A 1 -11.22 9.93 18.02
CA MET A 1 -11.22 11.13 17.18
C MET A 1 -10.62 10.72 15.85
N THR A 2 -11.35 10.88 14.75
CA THR A 2 -10.89 10.49 13.42
C THR A 2 -10.12 11.67 12.85
N THR A 3 -8.80 11.56 12.74
CA THR A 3 -7.97 12.59 12.11
C THR A 3 -8.46 12.78 10.67
N PRO A 4 -8.84 14.01 10.25
CA PRO A 4 -9.35 14.23 8.91
C PRO A 4 -8.30 13.85 7.87
N LEU A 5 -8.74 13.23 6.77
CA LEU A 5 -7.86 12.91 5.65
C LEU A 5 -7.21 14.20 5.13
N PRO A 6 -5.91 14.17 4.77
CA PRO A 6 -5.23 15.34 4.24
C PRO A 6 -5.97 15.85 3.00
N GLU A 7 -6.23 17.16 2.96
CA GLU A 7 -6.86 17.81 1.81
C GLU A 7 -6.04 17.53 0.54
N ARG A 8 -6.75 17.30 -0.57
CA ARG A 8 -6.13 17.02 -1.87
C ARG A 8 -5.54 18.30 -2.44
N THR A 9 -4.32 18.65 -2.06
CA THR A 9 -3.61 19.78 -2.64
C THR A 9 -3.29 19.46 -4.10
N LEU A 10 -3.76 20.30 -5.02
CA LEU A 10 -3.39 20.23 -6.42
C LEU A 10 -1.91 20.64 -6.54
N LEU A 11 -1.03 19.68 -6.80
CA LEU A 11 0.38 19.96 -7.05
C LEU A 11 0.54 20.68 -8.39
N LEU A 12 1.49 21.63 -8.44
CA LEU A 12 1.90 22.41 -9.61
C LEU A 12 2.67 21.57 -10.67
N GLY A 13 2.22 20.33 -10.90
CA GLY A 13 2.77 19.46 -11.92
C GLY A 13 2.15 19.69 -13.30
N PRO A 14 2.79 19.22 -14.37
CA PRO A 14 2.17 19.18 -15.68
C PRO A 14 0.88 18.36 -15.64
N PRO A 15 -0.18 18.81 -16.33
CA PRO A 15 -1.48 18.16 -16.29
C PRO A 15 -1.37 16.71 -16.78
N TYR A 16 -2.05 15.80 -16.09
CA TYR A 16 -2.06 14.35 -16.37
C TYR A 16 -2.25 14.01 -17.86
N GLY A 17 -3.13 14.75 -18.55
CA GLY A 17 -3.39 14.57 -19.98
C GLY A 17 -2.16 14.79 -20.86
N HIS A 18 -1.31 15.77 -20.52
CA HIS A 18 -0.09 16.06 -21.28
C HIS A 18 0.95 14.95 -21.12
N VAL A 19 1.16 14.47 -19.89
CA VAL A 19 2.09 13.36 -19.62
C VAL A 19 1.62 12.09 -20.34
N ARG A 20 0.30 11.83 -20.36
CA ARG A 20 -0.27 10.67 -21.05
C ARG A 20 -0.09 10.76 -22.57
N ASN A 21 -0.19 11.95 -23.15
CA ASN A 21 0.04 12.15 -24.58
C ASN A 21 1.52 11.93 -24.93
N ALA A 22 2.45 12.45 -24.13
CA ALA A 22 3.88 12.22 -24.35
C ALA A 22 4.26 10.73 -24.28
N LEU A 23 3.64 9.94 -23.39
CA LEU A 23 3.84 8.49 -23.39
C LEU A 23 3.36 7.81 -24.67
N ARG A 24 2.26 8.30 -25.25
CA ARG A 24 1.77 7.79 -26.54
C ARG A 24 2.72 8.17 -27.66
N GLU A 25 3.20 9.42 -27.69
CA GLU A 25 4.20 9.89 -28.66
C GLU A 25 5.49 9.06 -28.58
N LEU A 26 6.00 8.81 -27.37
CA LEU A 26 7.15 7.96 -27.15
C LEU A 26 6.94 6.53 -27.71
N LEU A 27 5.78 5.93 -27.46
CA LEU A 27 5.45 4.61 -28.00
C LEU A 27 5.32 4.61 -29.54
N MET A 28 4.88 5.72 -30.14
CA MET A 28 4.84 5.86 -31.59
C MET A 28 6.26 5.95 -32.17
N VAL A 29 7.16 6.72 -31.55
CA VAL A 29 8.57 6.83 -31.95
C VAL A 29 9.28 5.48 -31.85
N GLU A 30 9.06 4.74 -30.76
CA GLU A 30 9.65 3.42 -30.56
C GLU A 30 9.17 2.38 -31.59
N ARG A 31 7.90 2.44 -31.99
CA ARG A 31 7.34 1.57 -33.04
C ARG A 31 7.81 1.94 -34.44
N ALA A 32 8.09 3.22 -34.67
CA ALA A 32 8.59 3.71 -35.95
C ALA A 32 10.10 3.49 -36.13
N ALA A 33 10.82 3.15 -35.05
CA ALA A 33 12.24 2.86 -35.12
C ALA A 33 12.47 1.57 -35.93
N PRO A 34 13.26 1.61 -37.02
CA PRO A 34 13.53 0.43 -37.85
C PRO A 34 14.30 -0.63 -37.03
N GLU A 35 13.74 -1.84 -36.92
CA GLU A 35 14.26 -2.90 -36.03
C GLU A 35 15.65 -3.44 -36.40
N ALA A 36 16.16 -3.18 -37.60
CA ALA A 36 17.43 -3.76 -38.03
C ALA A 36 18.07 -2.91 -39.13
N SER A 37 18.95 -2.01 -38.74
CA SER A 37 20.09 -1.68 -39.59
C SER A 37 21.28 -1.56 -38.68
N THR A 38 22.27 -2.42 -38.92
CA THR A 38 23.55 -2.57 -38.19
C THR A 38 24.41 -1.29 -38.24
N THR A 39 23.89 -0.23 -38.84
CA THR A 39 24.48 1.10 -38.95
C THR A 39 23.95 1.93 -37.79
N VAL A 40 24.87 2.49 -37.00
CA VAL A 40 24.57 3.39 -35.87
C VAL A 40 23.73 4.56 -36.38
N ALA A 41 22.41 4.44 -36.29
CA ALA A 41 21.49 5.49 -36.70
C ALA A 41 21.53 6.61 -35.65
N PRO A 42 21.62 7.88 -36.06
CA PRO A 42 21.56 8.98 -35.11
C PRO A 42 20.21 8.97 -34.35
N VAL A 43 20.25 9.35 -33.08
CA VAL A 43 19.04 9.49 -32.25
C VAL A 43 18.09 10.49 -32.94
N PRO A 44 16.79 10.17 -33.11
CA PRO A 44 15.84 11.09 -33.72
C PRO A 44 15.76 12.40 -32.93
N VAL A 45 15.84 13.55 -33.61
CA VAL A 45 15.74 14.90 -32.99
C VAL A 45 14.45 15.05 -32.16
N GLN A 46 13.36 14.45 -32.63
CA GLN A 46 12.08 14.44 -31.91
C GLN A 46 12.18 13.76 -30.54
N LEU A 47 13.00 12.72 -30.39
CA LEU A 47 13.18 12.01 -29.13
C LEU A 47 14.03 12.83 -28.15
N THR A 48 15.05 13.54 -28.65
CA THR A 48 15.87 14.43 -27.81
C THR A 48 15.07 15.63 -27.33
N ASP A 49 14.27 16.27 -28.19
CA ASP A 49 13.41 17.40 -27.83
C ASP A 49 12.36 17.00 -26.78
N LEU A 50 11.73 15.84 -26.97
CA LEU A 50 10.76 15.28 -26.03
C LEU A 50 11.44 15.02 -24.68
N ALA A 51 12.62 14.39 -24.68
CA ALA A 51 13.35 14.12 -23.45
C ALA A 51 13.75 15.41 -22.71
N ASP A 52 14.26 16.43 -23.41
CA ASP A 52 14.62 17.73 -22.82
C ASP A 52 13.42 18.42 -22.18
N GLN A 53 12.28 18.43 -22.87
CA GLN A 53 11.04 19.00 -22.36
C GLN A 53 10.63 18.35 -21.04
N TRP A 54 10.65 17.01 -20.98
CA TRP A 54 10.18 16.27 -19.81
C TRP A 54 11.20 16.23 -18.67
N VAL A 55 12.50 16.26 -18.97
CA VAL A 55 13.55 16.47 -17.97
C VAL A 55 13.38 17.82 -17.29
N LYS A 56 13.16 18.90 -18.06
CA LYS A 56 12.90 20.23 -17.51
C LYS A 56 11.64 20.25 -16.62
N ALA A 57 10.56 19.63 -17.07
CA ALA A 57 9.33 19.54 -16.28
C ALA A 57 9.53 18.70 -15.00
N ALA A 58 10.34 17.64 -15.05
CA ALA A 58 10.64 16.82 -13.90
C ALA A 58 11.50 17.57 -12.85
N HIS A 59 12.48 18.36 -13.27
CA HIS A 59 13.24 19.24 -12.37
C HIS A 59 12.35 20.22 -11.62
N ALA A 60 11.37 20.83 -12.30
CA ALA A 60 10.39 21.71 -11.64
C ALA A 60 9.56 20.94 -10.58
N CYS A 61 9.10 19.73 -10.90
CA CYS A 61 8.37 18.89 -9.93
C CYS A 61 9.22 18.53 -8.71
N VAL A 62 10.51 18.24 -8.91
CA VAL A 62 11.47 17.87 -7.85
C VAL A 62 11.68 19.01 -6.85
N ALA A 63 11.68 20.26 -7.31
CA ALA A 63 11.81 21.43 -6.44
C ALA A 63 10.65 21.56 -5.43
N ASP A 64 9.45 21.17 -5.86
CA ASP A 64 8.23 21.25 -5.04
C ASP A 64 8.00 20.02 -4.14
N MET A 65 8.82 18.96 -4.25
CA MET A 65 8.65 17.74 -3.45
C MET A 65 9.17 17.91 -2.03
N GLY A 66 8.31 17.63 -1.04
CA GLY A 66 8.69 17.62 0.37
C GLY A 66 9.40 16.33 0.85
N SER A 67 9.19 15.19 0.19
CA SER A 67 9.78 13.90 0.57
C SER A 67 11.21 13.75 0.02
N VAL A 68 12.18 13.47 0.90
CA VAL A 68 13.59 13.27 0.52
C VAL A 68 13.75 11.99 -0.31
N THR A 69 13.11 10.89 0.09
CA THR A 69 13.19 9.62 -0.65
C THR A 69 12.60 9.76 -2.04
N GLN A 70 11.46 10.45 -2.16
CA GLN A 70 10.85 10.74 -3.45
C GLN A 70 11.77 11.62 -4.31
N ARG A 71 12.37 12.65 -3.73
CA ARG A 71 13.32 13.54 -4.43
C ARG A 71 14.51 12.76 -5.01
N THR A 72 15.14 11.91 -4.20
CA THR A 72 16.27 11.06 -4.63
C THR A 72 15.87 10.11 -5.75
N ARG A 73 14.71 9.46 -5.64
CA ARG A 73 14.18 8.58 -6.70
C ARG A 73 13.99 9.34 -8.01
N TRP A 74 13.44 10.56 -7.96
CA TRP A 74 13.22 11.38 -9.15
C TRP A 74 14.53 11.88 -9.76
N GLN A 75 15.48 12.33 -8.94
CA GLN A 75 16.82 12.70 -9.40
C GLN A 75 17.52 11.54 -10.13
N ALA A 76 17.39 10.31 -9.63
CA ALA A 76 17.95 9.13 -10.30
C ALA A 76 17.30 8.88 -11.68
N LEU A 77 15.98 9.10 -11.82
CA LEU A 77 15.28 8.98 -13.11
C LEU A 77 15.70 10.08 -14.08
N ILE A 78 15.85 11.31 -13.61
CA ILE A 78 16.31 12.44 -14.42
C ILE A 78 17.74 12.20 -14.90
N ALA A 79 18.66 11.86 -13.99
CA ALA A 79 20.04 11.54 -14.33
C ALA A 79 20.15 10.37 -15.32
N ALA A 80 19.26 9.37 -15.22
CA ALA A 80 19.20 8.28 -16.19
C ALA A 80 18.85 8.76 -17.61
N VAL A 81 18.00 9.78 -17.76
CA VAL A 81 17.69 10.35 -19.09
C VAL A 81 18.86 11.23 -19.57
N GLU A 82 19.35 12.14 -18.73
CA GLU A 82 20.42 13.09 -19.08
C GLU A 82 21.72 12.38 -19.49
N THR A 83 22.15 11.35 -18.74
CA THR A 83 23.34 10.55 -19.06
C THR A 83 23.27 9.87 -20.42
N ARG A 84 22.06 9.60 -20.93
CA ARG A 84 21.82 8.96 -22.23
C ARG A 84 21.63 9.98 -23.35
N GLN A 85 21.24 11.21 -23.04
CA GLN A 85 21.14 12.30 -24.02
C GLN A 85 22.50 12.97 -24.32
N GLY A 86 23.41 12.99 -23.34
CA GLY A 86 24.65 13.75 -23.43
C GLY A 86 25.50 13.41 -24.66
N THR A 87 26.12 14.43 -25.24
CA THR A 87 27.04 14.38 -26.40
C THR A 87 28.27 13.49 -26.19
N HIS A 88 28.53 13.11 -24.93
CA HIS A 88 29.60 12.19 -24.53
C HIS A 88 29.12 10.75 -24.30
N ALA A 89 27.88 10.42 -24.69
CA ALA A 89 27.44 9.04 -24.69
C ALA A 89 28.40 8.21 -25.55
N PRO A 90 28.93 7.08 -25.02
CA PRO A 90 29.86 6.24 -25.77
C PRO A 90 29.21 5.87 -27.11
N ALA A 91 29.98 5.99 -28.20
CA ALA A 91 29.50 5.85 -29.57
C ALA A 91 28.54 4.64 -29.70
N GLY A 92 27.26 4.94 -29.95
CA GLY A 92 26.17 3.97 -29.89
C GLY A 92 25.18 4.23 -28.75
N THR A 93 24.68 5.46 -28.60
CA THR A 93 23.55 5.73 -27.70
C THR A 93 22.38 4.82 -28.10
N ASP A 94 22.12 3.82 -27.28
CA ASP A 94 21.01 2.88 -27.48
C ASP A 94 19.69 3.66 -27.38
N VAL A 95 19.10 3.99 -28.53
CA VAL A 95 17.73 4.54 -28.63
C VAL A 95 16.74 3.78 -27.74
N PRO A 96 16.77 2.42 -27.67
CA PRO A 96 15.91 1.67 -26.75
C PRO A 96 16.14 2.00 -25.26
N ALA A 97 17.40 2.26 -24.87
CA ALA A 97 17.74 2.60 -23.50
C ALA A 97 17.25 4.00 -23.13
N LEU A 98 17.38 4.97 -24.05
CA LEU A 98 16.81 6.31 -23.88
C LEU A 98 15.28 6.26 -23.79
N CYS A 99 14.62 5.53 -24.70
CA CYS A 99 13.16 5.32 -24.64
C CYS A 99 12.73 4.69 -23.32
N THR A 100 13.46 3.69 -22.81
CA THR A 100 13.16 3.05 -21.53
C THR A 100 13.32 4.02 -20.36
N ALA A 101 14.40 4.80 -20.33
CA ALA A 101 14.62 5.81 -19.28
C ALA A 101 13.52 6.88 -19.30
N LEU A 102 13.19 7.41 -20.48
CA LEU A 102 12.14 8.42 -20.64
C LEU A 102 10.75 7.87 -20.28
N ARG A 103 10.44 6.62 -20.66
CA ARG A 103 9.20 5.95 -20.25
C ARG A 103 9.09 5.86 -18.74
N ASN A 104 10.16 5.45 -18.06
CA ASN A 104 10.18 5.35 -16.59
C ASN A 104 9.98 6.72 -15.93
N LEU A 105 10.60 7.77 -16.47
CA LEU A 105 10.39 9.15 -16.01
C LEU A 105 8.93 9.59 -16.19
N LEU A 106 8.38 9.43 -17.39
CA LEU A 106 6.98 9.79 -17.69
C LEU A 106 5.96 9.01 -16.86
N LEU A 107 6.22 7.72 -16.58
CA LEU A 107 5.38 6.93 -15.68
C LEU A 107 5.41 7.46 -14.24
N ALA A 108 6.59 7.89 -13.75
CA ALA A 108 6.69 8.55 -12.46
C ALA A 108 5.94 9.90 -12.44
N MET A 109 5.98 10.67 -13.53
CA MET A 109 5.21 11.91 -13.69
C MET A 109 3.70 11.67 -13.74
N LEU A 110 3.25 10.61 -14.42
CA LEU A 110 1.83 10.19 -14.38
C LEU A 110 1.43 9.81 -12.95
N GLU A 111 2.30 9.12 -12.23
CA GLU A 111 2.06 8.78 -10.84
C GLU A 111 1.92 10.05 -9.99
N TYR A 112 2.78 11.04 -10.17
CA TYR A 112 2.75 12.31 -9.42
C TYR A 112 1.53 13.18 -9.73
N SER A 113 1.13 13.28 -11.00
CA SER A 113 -0.02 14.09 -11.44
C SER A 113 -1.39 13.55 -11.02
N ARG A 114 -1.46 12.39 -10.33
CA ARG A 114 -2.71 11.88 -9.76
C ARG A 114 -3.11 12.67 -8.50
N LEU A 115 -4.41 12.96 -8.40
CA LEU A 115 -5.13 13.61 -7.30
C LEU A 115 -5.22 12.78 -6.01
N GLU A 116 -4.13 12.11 -5.67
CA GLU A 116 -4.00 11.29 -4.48
C GLU A 116 -3.16 12.04 -3.45
N PRO A 117 -3.32 11.73 -2.15
CA PRO A 117 -2.53 12.34 -1.10
C PRO A 117 -1.02 12.27 -1.43
N PRO A 118 -0.28 13.38 -1.25
CA PRO A 118 1.16 13.37 -1.45
C PRO A 118 1.82 12.42 -0.45
N VAL A 119 3.03 11.96 -0.77
CA VAL A 119 3.82 11.06 0.11
C VAL A 119 3.97 11.66 1.50
N THR A 120 4.23 12.96 1.60
CA THR A 120 4.30 13.70 2.87
C THR A 120 3.01 13.60 3.68
N GLY A 121 1.84 13.79 3.05
CA GLY A 121 0.55 13.65 3.72
C GLY A 121 0.28 12.24 4.24
N ILE A 122 0.77 11.20 3.55
CA ILE A 122 0.71 9.82 4.03
C ILE A 122 1.65 9.63 5.23
N SER A 123 2.88 10.16 5.17
CA SER A 123 3.83 10.12 6.28
C SER A 123 3.30 10.84 7.52
N ASP A 124 2.72 12.03 7.35
CA ASP A 124 2.14 12.83 8.44
C ASP A 124 0.96 12.11 9.10
N TYR A 125 0.08 11.49 8.30
CA TYR A 125 -1.00 10.66 8.79
C TYR A 125 -0.49 9.47 9.63
N LEU A 126 0.54 8.77 9.14
CA LEU A 126 1.14 7.65 9.85
C LEU A 126 1.85 8.10 11.13
N ARG A 127 2.55 9.24 11.08
CA ARG A 127 3.21 9.84 12.25
C ARG A 127 2.20 10.18 13.33
N GLY A 128 1.06 10.79 12.98
CA GLY A 128 -0.04 11.04 13.89
C GLY A 128 -0.56 9.75 14.55
N ARG A 129 -0.77 8.68 13.77
CA ARG A 129 -1.22 7.40 14.32
C ARG A 129 -0.21 6.70 15.23
N ILE A 130 1.08 6.86 14.96
CA ILE A 130 2.15 6.36 15.83
C ILE A 130 2.16 7.17 17.13
N ALA A 131 2.12 8.49 17.05
CA ALA A 131 2.09 9.39 18.21
C ALA A 131 0.86 9.17 19.11
N ASP A 132 -0.31 8.95 18.50
CA ASP A 132 -1.56 8.66 19.22
C ASP A 132 -1.64 7.23 19.79
N GLY A 133 -0.62 6.39 19.56
CA GLY A 133 -0.59 5.00 20.00
C GLY A 133 -1.55 4.06 19.26
N THR A 134 -2.19 4.53 18.19
CA THR A 134 -3.09 3.71 17.35
C THR A 134 -2.30 2.64 16.58
N CYS A 135 -1.02 2.89 16.33
CA CYS A 135 -0.06 1.94 15.77
C CYS A 135 1.01 1.63 16.82
N PRO A 136 0.80 0.64 17.71
CA PRO A 136 1.73 0.41 18.81
C PRO A 136 3.07 -0.14 18.32
N SER A 137 4.15 0.12 19.07
CA SER A 137 5.51 -0.34 18.77
C SER A 137 5.56 -1.84 18.46
N GLY A 138 6.32 -2.22 17.44
CA GLY A 138 6.44 -3.59 16.94
C GLY A 138 5.30 -4.07 16.04
N SER A 139 4.24 -3.28 15.87
CA SER A 139 3.15 -3.58 14.93
C SER A 139 3.63 -3.53 13.49
N LEU A 140 3.14 -4.47 12.68
CA LEU A 140 3.41 -4.51 11.24
C LEU A 140 2.56 -3.49 10.50
N LEU A 141 3.21 -2.59 9.76
CA LEU A 141 2.60 -1.65 8.82
C LEU A 141 2.68 -2.23 7.41
N GLY A 142 1.57 -2.80 6.94
CA GLY A 142 1.48 -3.35 5.59
C GLY A 142 1.12 -2.27 4.57
N ALA A 143 1.97 -1.98 3.59
CA ALA A 143 1.72 -0.94 2.59
C ALA A 143 0.36 -1.08 1.87
N ARG A 144 -0.05 -2.31 1.52
CA ARG A 144 -1.38 -2.58 0.92
C ARG A 144 -2.53 -2.31 1.88
N ARG A 145 -2.34 -2.65 3.16
CA ARG A 145 -3.35 -2.41 4.20
C ARG A 145 -3.52 -0.93 4.43
N THR A 146 -2.44 -0.19 4.59
CA THR A 146 -2.46 1.27 4.74
C THR A 146 -3.08 1.96 3.52
N ALA A 147 -2.75 1.50 2.30
CA ALA A 147 -3.38 2.01 1.08
C ALA A 147 -4.91 1.80 1.08
N ALA A 148 -5.37 0.61 1.48
CA ALA A 148 -6.80 0.31 1.59
C ALA A 148 -7.49 1.15 2.69
N GLU A 149 -6.83 1.35 3.83
CA GLU A 149 -7.33 2.18 4.94
C GLU A 149 -7.51 3.66 4.51
N LEU A 150 -6.63 4.16 3.64
CA LEU A 150 -6.71 5.50 3.07
C LEU A 150 -7.58 5.59 1.81
N CYS A 151 -8.28 4.51 1.45
CA CYS A 151 -9.07 4.40 0.21
C CYS A 151 -8.29 4.78 -1.05
N LEU A 152 -6.99 4.47 -1.09
CA LEU A 152 -6.12 4.74 -2.23
C LEU A 152 -6.29 3.65 -3.29
N ALA A 153 -6.05 4.03 -4.55
CA ALA A 153 -6.04 3.06 -5.63
C ALA A 153 -4.89 2.05 -5.45
N PRO A 154 -4.99 0.82 -5.99
CA PRO A 154 -3.93 -0.19 -5.86
C PRO A 154 -2.56 0.27 -6.39
N VAL A 155 -2.58 1.15 -7.38
CA VAL A 155 -1.40 1.80 -7.97
C VAL A 155 -0.66 2.72 -7.00
N SER A 156 -1.34 3.24 -5.98
CA SER A 156 -0.80 4.17 -4.98
C SER A 156 -0.01 3.48 -3.86
N VAL A 157 0.05 2.14 -3.88
CA VAL A 157 0.84 1.36 -2.90
C VAL A 157 2.32 1.78 -2.93
N VAL A 158 2.82 2.22 -4.09
CA VAL A 158 4.18 2.75 -4.23
C VAL A 158 4.37 4.02 -3.40
N ARG A 159 3.40 4.94 -3.38
CA ARG A 159 3.44 6.15 -2.53
C ARG A 159 3.48 5.81 -1.05
N VAL A 160 2.71 4.80 -0.63
CA VAL A 160 2.74 4.31 0.77
C VAL A 160 4.12 3.73 1.11
N LYS A 161 4.74 2.97 0.20
CA LYS A 161 6.10 2.44 0.41
C LYS A 161 7.13 3.57 0.55
N LEU A 162 7.01 4.63 -0.25
CA LEU A 162 7.89 5.80 -0.13
C LEU A 162 7.68 6.52 1.20
N ALA A 163 6.42 6.68 1.64
CA ALA A 163 6.11 7.28 2.93
C ALA A 163 6.70 6.46 4.10
N LEU A 164 6.60 5.13 4.02
CA LEU A 164 7.22 4.24 5.00
C LEU A 164 8.76 4.33 4.98
N ALA A 165 9.38 4.52 3.81
CA ALA A 165 10.81 4.73 3.70
C ALA A 165 11.25 6.08 4.31
N ASP A 166 10.47 7.15 4.14
CA ASP A 166 10.73 8.43 4.82
C ASP A 166 10.66 8.25 6.35
N LEU A 167 9.64 7.55 6.86
CA LEU A 167 9.53 7.24 8.29
C LEU A 167 10.65 6.33 8.81
N GLU A 168 11.23 5.49 7.93
CA GLU A 168 12.36 4.63 8.27
C GLU A 168 13.64 5.45 8.44
N VAL A 169 13.86 6.44 7.55
CA VAL A 169 14.95 7.41 7.69
C VAL A 169 14.79 8.25 8.96
N GLU A 170 13.56 8.59 9.34
CA GLU A 170 13.23 9.25 10.62
C GLU A 170 13.42 8.33 11.85
N GLY A 171 13.63 7.03 11.67
CA GLY A 171 13.77 6.05 12.75
C GLY A 171 12.45 5.71 13.45
N LEU A 172 11.30 6.06 12.86
CA LEU A 172 9.96 5.76 13.40
C LEU A 172 9.45 4.38 12.99
N VAL A 173 9.98 3.82 11.90
CA VAL A 173 9.69 2.47 11.44
C VAL A 173 10.97 1.76 11.01
N GLU A 174 10.96 0.44 11.00
CA GLU A 174 12.09 -0.41 10.60
C GLU A 174 11.59 -1.41 9.55
N SER A 175 12.24 -1.49 8.40
CA SER A 175 11.92 -2.47 7.37
C SER A 175 12.73 -3.75 7.56
N ASN A 176 12.04 -4.89 7.72
CA ASN A 176 12.65 -6.22 7.79
C ASN A 176 12.11 -7.09 6.63
N ARG A 177 12.71 -8.27 6.40
CA ARG A 177 12.23 -9.31 5.46
C ARG A 177 10.76 -9.69 5.68
N THR A 178 10.24 -9.54 6.90
CA THR A 178 8.83 -9.83 7.24
C THR A 178 7.87 -8.65 6.99
N GLY A 179 8.39 -7.47 6.66
CA GLY A 179 7.64 -6.23 6.47
C GLY A 179 8.17 -5.08 7.32
N THR A 180 7.50 -3.93 7.23
CA THR A 180 7.83 -2.72 7.97
C THR A 180 7.14 -2.73 9.34
N ARG A 181 7.85 -2.43 10.42
CA ARG A 181 7.34 -2.39 11.79
C ARG A 181 7.52 -1.02 12.40
N VAL A 182 6.62 -0.60 13.29
CA VAL A 182 6.79 0.65 14.06
C VAL A 182 7.95 0.49 15.03
N THR A 183 8.94 1.37 14.92
CA THR A 183 10.09 1.46 15.81
C THR A 183 9.69 2.22 17.06
N GLY A 184 10.16 1.71 18.17
CA GLY A 184 10.08 2.31 19.48
C GLY A 184 10.83 1.39 20.41
N ALA A 185 11.43 1.93 21.48
CA ALA A 185 11.77 1.09 22.62
C ALA A 185 10.57 0.18 22.88
N PRO A 186 10.77 -1.14 23.11
CA PRO A 186 9.65 -2.01 23.40
C PRO A 186 8.90 -1.31 24.52
N ALA A 187 7.75 -0.71 24.18
CA ALA A 187 6.71 -0.39 25.12
C ALA A 187 6.63 -1.69 25.89
N GLY A 188 7.19 -1.68 27.12
CA GLY A 188 7.45 -2.90 27.84
C GLY A 188 6.16 -3.70 27.80
N ARG A 189 6.21 -5.02 27.89
CA ARG A 189 4.98 -5.81 28.01
C ARG A 189 3.95 -5.22 29.01
N SER A 190 4.41 -4.36 29.94
CA SER A 190 3.67 -3.41 30.78
C SER A 190 2.66 -2.48 30.08
N GLU A 191 2.90 -1.97 28.87
CA GLU A 191 2.03 -0.92 28.31
C GLU A 191 0.77 -1.51 27.64
N ARG A 192 0.88 -2.68 27.00
CA ARG A 192 -0.28 -3.41 26.50
C ARG A 192 -1.15 -3.95 27.63
N SER A 193 -0.53 -4.47 28.69
CA SER A 193 -1.28 -4.87 29.88
C SER A 193 -1.89 -3.66 30.59
N ALA A 194 -1.22 -2.51 30.60
CA ALA A 194 -1.79 -1.26 31.11
C ALA A 194 -2.96 -0.75 30.26
N GLN A 195 -2.88 -0.80 28.93
CA GLN A 195 -3.98 -0.44 28.04
C GLN A 195 -5.19 -1.39 28.19
N VAL A 196 -4.95 -2.71 28.23
CA VAL A 196 -6.02 -3.69 28.47
C VAL A 196 -6.63 -3.49 29.85
N ALA A 197 -5.82 -3.24 30.88
CA ALA A 197 -6.31 -2.94 32.22
C ALA A 197 -7.14 -1.65 32.25
N GLN A 198 -6.67 -0.59 31.58
CA GLN A 198 -7.38 0.68 31.51
C GLN A 198 -8.72 0.54 30.78
N TRP A 199 -8.75 -0.22 29.67
CA TRP A 199 -9.97 -0.53 28.94
C TRP A 199 -10.96 -1.34 29.78
N LEU A 200 -10.50 -2.39 30.47
CA LEU A 200 -11.35 -3.17 31.38
C LEU A 200 -11.91 -2.29 32.51
N ARG A 201 -11.10 -1.39 33.09
CA ARG A 201 -11.59 -0.42 34.09
C ARG A 201 -12.71 0.46 33.53
N THR A 202 -12.58 0.94 32.28
CA THR A 202 -13.62 1.74 31.63
C THR A 202 -14.91 0.95 31.46
N LEU A 203 -14.84 -0.30 30.99
CA LEU A 203 -16.03 -1.16 30.82
C LEU A 203 -16.73 -1.48 32.15
N ILE A 204 -15.95 -1.70 33.21
CA ILE A 204 -16.49 -1.90 34.56
C ILE A 204 -17.19 -0.63 35.05
N ARG A 205 -16.59 0.55 34.85
CA ARG A 205 -17.23 1.84 35.19
C ARG A 205 -18.49 2.11 34.38
N GLU A 206 -18.51 1.72 33.11
CA GLU A 206 -19.69 1.82 32.23
C GLU A 206 -20.76 0.76 32.54
N GLY A 207 -20.53 -0.14 33.51
CA GLY A 207 -21.50 -1.15 33.93
C GLY A 207 -21.63 -2.35 32.99
N VAL A 208 -20.77 -2.46 31.97
CA VAL A 208 -20.75 -3.59 31.02
C VAL A 208 -20.42 -4.89 31.75
N TYR A 209 -19.57 -4.82 32.77
CA TYR A 209 -19.22 -5.93 33.66
C TYR A 209 -19.63 -5.60 35.10
N PRO A 210 -20.80 -6.05 35.58
CA PRO A 210 -21.23 -5.82 36.95
C PRO A 210 -20.33 -6.54 37.97
N PRO A 211 -20.32 -6.13 39.25
CA PRO A 211 -19.51 -6.75 40.28
C PRO A 211 -19.79 -8.25 40.39
N GLY A 212 -18.74 -9.07 40.35
CA GLY A 212 -18.86 -10.54 40.39
C GLY A 212 -19.08 -11.22 39.04
N SER A 213 -19.26 -10.47 37.95
CA SER A 213 -19.29 -11.05 36.61
C SER A 213 -17.89 -11.55 36.18
N ALA A 214 -17.88 -12.61 35.38
CA ALA A 214 -16.64 -13.15 34.84
C ALA A 214 -16.05 -12.21 33.78
N LEU A 215 -14.78 -11.82 33.97
CA LEU A 215 -14.05 -11.04 32.98
C LEU A 215 -13.69 -11.91 31.75
N PRO A 216 -13.56 -11.31 30.56
CA PRO A 216 -13.14 -12.01 29.35
C PRO A 216 -11.77 -12.68 29.53
N ARG A 217 -11.59 -13.85 28.91
CA ARG A 217 -10.36 -14.62 29.05
C ARG A 217 -9.23 -13.95 28.27
N VAL A 218 -7.98 -14.22 28.65
CA VAL A 218 -6.79 -13.66 27.96
C VAL A 218 -6.80 -13.96 26.45
N ALA A 219 -7.32 -15.14 26.05
CA ALA A 219 -7.45 -15.51 24.64
C ALA A 219 -8.42 -14.60 23.86
N ASP A 220 -9.44 -14.07 24.53
CA ASP A 220 -10.37 -13.11 23.93
C ASP A 220 -9.70 -11.74 23.81
N LEU A 221 -8.86 -11.38 24.79
CA LEU A 221 -8.12 -10.12 24.87
C LEU A 221 -6.94 -10.01 23.88
N THR A 222 -6.42 -11.13 23.35
CA THR A 222 -5.28 -11.11 22.41
C THR A 222 -5.67 -10.89 20.95
N ARG A 223 -6.95 -10.99 20.59
CA ARG A 223 -7.42 -10.68 19.23
C ARG A 223 -7.13 -9.22 18.87
N PRO A 224 -6.83 -8.87 17.61
CA PRO A 224 -6.64 -7.47 17.21
C PRO A 224 -7.96 -6.71 17.39
N TRP A 225 -8.06 -5.97 18.50
CA TRP A 225 -9.18 -5.10 18.79
C TRP A 225 -9.05 -3.84 17.93
N LEU A 226 -9.55 -3.90 16.70
CA LEU A 226 -9.94 -2.67 16.01
C LEU A 226 -11.13 -2.10 16.80
N PRO A 227 -11.17 -0.79 17.12
CA PRO A 227 -12.38 -0.16 17.59
C PRO A 227 -13.41 -0.29 16.48
N ARG A 228 -14.23 -1.34 16.57
CA ARG A 228 -15.34 -1.57 15.67
C ARG A 228 -16.40 -0.56 16.08
N ASP A 229 -16.77 0.25 15.11
CA ASP A 229 -17.77 1.29 15.19
C ASP A 229 -18.99 0.86 16.04
N ARG A 230 -19.40 1.73 16.98
CA ARG A 230 -20.45 1.47 18.00
C ARG A 230 -21.87 1.40 17.40
N SER A 231 -22.00 1.35 16.09
CA SER A 231 -23.26 1.47 15.34
C SER A 231 -23.90 0.12 14.98
N SER A 232 -23.38 -1.03 15.45
CA SER A 232 -24.00 -2.34 15.18
C SER A 232 -24.20 -3.17 16.45
N PRO A 233 -25.43 -3.30 16.98
CA PRO A 233 -25.72 -4.24 18.04
C PRO A 233 -25.81 -5.63 17.42
N ARG A 234 -24.76 -6.44 17.55
CA ARG A 234 -24.94 -7.90 17.51
C ARG A 234 -25.22 -8.39 18.93
N PRO A 235 -26.22 -9.26 19.12
CA PRO A 235 -26.44 -9.91 20.39
C PRO A 235 -25.22 -10.81 20.69
N TRP A 236 -24.58 -10.58 21.82
CA TRP A 236 -23.64 -11.55 22.38
C TRP A 236 -24.40 -12.84 22.69
N PRO A 237 -23.77 -14.02 22.55
CA PRO A 237 -24.37 -15.27 22.98
C PRO A 237 -24.63 -15.15 24.48
N SER A 238 -25.92 -15.14 24.84
CA SER A 238 -26.36 -15.16 26.23
C SER A 238 -25.67 -16.33 26.93
N CYS A 239 -24.95 -16.04 28.01
CA CYS A 239 -24.53 -17.05 28.95
C CYS A 239 -25.80 -17.69 29.53
N THR A 240 -26.23 -18.81 28.97
CA THR A 240 -27.29 -19.62 29.56
C THR A 240 -26.77 -20.18 30.87
N THR A 241 -27.40 -19.70 31.93
CA THR A 241 -27.33 -20.19 33.29
C THR A 241 -27.43 -21.71 33.33
N ARG A 242 -26.51 -22.32 34.09
CA ARG A 242 -26.49 -23.71 34.55
C ARG A 242 -27.88 -24.20 34.99
N GLU A 243 -28.31 -25.33 34.45
CA GLU A 243 -29.23 -26.25 35.13
C GLU A 243 -28.46 -27.51 35.61
N PRO A 244 -28.87 -28.13 36.73
CA PRO A 244 -28.12 -29.17 37.41
C PRO A 244 -28.38 -30.59 36.86
N CYS A 245 -27.42 -31.46 37.15
CA CYS A 245 -27.41 -32.89 36.83
C CYS A 245 -28.65 -33.67 37.30
N ALA A 246 -29.10 -34.61 36.47
CA ALA A 246 -29.56 -35.93 36.94
C ALA A 246 -29.32 -37.01 35.85
N PRO A 247 -29.09 -38.28 36.24
CA PRO A 247 -28.55 -39.34 35.38
C PRO A 247 -29.66 -40.21 34.78
N GLY A 248 -29.43 -40.75 33.57
CA GLY A 248 -30.36 -41.70 32.96
C GLY A 248 -29.70 -42.46 31.82
N TRP A 249 -29.56 -43.77 32.05
CA TRP A 249 -28.89 -44.77 31.23
C TRP A 249 -29.63 -45.05 29.91
N ALA A 250 -28.91 -45.35 28.82
CA ALA A 250 -29.20 -46.48 27.93
C ALA A 250 -28.25 -46.52 26.72
N THR A 251 -27.62 -47.67 26.59
CA THR A 251 -26.83 -48.23 25.50
C THR A 251 -27.68 -48.44 24.23
N GLY A 252 -27.08 -48.25 23.05
CA GLY A 252 -27.65 -48.72 21.77
C GLY A 252 -26.88 -48.25 20.53
N PRO A 253 -26.29 -49.16 19.71
CA PRO A 253 -25.43 -48.81 18.58
C PRO A 253 -26.15 -48.88 17.23
N SER A 254 -25.88 -47.94 16.34
CA SER A 254 -26.10 -48.00 14.88
C SER A 254 -25.85 -46.62 14.29
N SER A 255 -25.35 -46.42 13.08
CA SER A 255 -24.82 -47.28 12.05
C SER A 255 -24.12 -46.34 11.05
N TYR A 256 -23.21 -46.90 10.26
CA TYR A 256 -22.47 -46.25 9.19
C TYR A 256 -23.37 -45.48 8.21
N GLY A 257 -22.86 -44.35 7.71
CA GLY A 257 -23.47 -43.61 6.60
C GLY A 257 -22.54 -42.53 6.06
N ILE A 258 -21.59 -42.91 5.21
CA ILE A 258 -20.84 -41.99 4.35
C ILE A 258 -21.64 -41.81 3.05
N PRO A 259 -22.01 -40.57 2.68
CA PRO A 259 -22.09 -40.17 1.28
C PRO A 259 -21.13 -38.98 1.08
N GLY A 260 -20.22 -38.98 0.12
CA GLY A 260 -20.40 -39.30 -1.28
C GLY A 260 -19.82 -38.11 -2.04
N SER A 261 -18.59 -38.26 -2.55
CA SER A 261 -17.87 -37.26 -3.33
C SER A 261 -18.60 -36.95 -4.65
N PRO A 262 -18.80 -35.67 -5.02
CA PRO A 262 -19.14 -35.33 -6.39
C PRO A 262 -17.88 -35.11 -7.25
N SER A 263 -17.84 -35.87 -8.34
CA SER A 263 -16.88 -35.81 -9.47
C SER A 263 -16.78 -34.43 -10.16
N PRO A 264 -15.68 -34.19 -10.89
CA PRO A 264 -15.35 -32.90 -11.50
C PRO A 264 -16.17 -32.59 -12.76
N ARG A 265 -16.44 -31.30 -12.97
CA ARG A 265 -17.07 -30.74 -14.18
C ARG A 265 -16.15 -30.86 -15.40
N PRO A 266 -16.68 -31.14 -16.60
CA PRO A 266 -15.92 -31.06 -17.85
C PRO A 266 -15.73 -29.61 -18.32
N SER A 267 -14.55 -29.34 -18.88
CA SER A 267 -14.16 -28.10 -19.55
C SER A 267 -14.91 -27.90 -20.87
N PRO A 268 -15.29 -26.65 -21.24
CA PRO A 268 -15.80 -26.34 -22.57
C PRO A 268 -14.67 -26.13 -23.59
N SER A 269 -14.81 -26.77 -24.75
CA SER A 269 -14.01 -26.53 -25.96
C SER A 269 -14.33 -25.18 -26.62
N PRO A 270 -13.38 -24.55 -27.34
CA PRO A 270 -13.61 -23.30 -28.07
C PRO A 270 -14.31 -23.53 -29.43
N PRO A 271 -15.10 -22.57 -29.94
CA PRO A 271 -15.71 -22.66 -31.26
C PRO A 271 -14.69 -22.42 -32.39
N SER A 272 -14.83 -23.24 -33.44
CA SER A 272 -14.13 -23.13 -34.72
C SER A 272 -14.48 -21.83 -35.44
N ALA A 273 -13.45 -21.26 -36.08
CA ALA A 273 -13.57 -20.22 -37.09
C ALA A 273 -14.33 -20.74 -38.32
N CYS A 274 -15.23 -19.90 -38.86
CA CYS A 274 -15.70 -20.02 -40.24
C CYS A 274 -14.90 -19.06 -41.13
N ALA A 275 -14.62 -19.56 -42.32
CA ALA A 275 -13.90 -18.93 -43.43
C ALA A 275 -14.63 -17.73 -44.03
#